data_AF-A0A022FHM2-F1
#
_entry.id   AF-A0A022FHM2-F1
#
_cell.length_a   1.000
_cell.length_b   1.000
_cell.length_c   1.000
_cell.angle_alpha   90.00
_cell.angle_beta   90.00
_cell.angle_gamma   90.00
#
_symmetry.space_group_name_H-M   'P 1'
#
loop_
_entity.id
_entity.type
_entity.pdbx_description
1 polymer ?
#
loop_
_entity_poly.entity_id
_entity_poly.type
_entity_poly.pdbx_seq_one_letter_code
_entity_poly.pdbx_strand_id
1 'polypeptide(L)' 'MADYGLTLEDLDAADCFAPPPPPPPPAVCYGNADGLTWGGQGEMPSWLKQAVNAGQSVESFRVG' A
#
# COMPACT_ATOMS: atom_id res chain seq x y z
N MET A 1 -10.71 -6.18 -42.69
CA MET A 1 -10.13 -6.24 -41.34
C MET A 1 -8.70 -6.75 -41.50
N ALA A 2 -7.70 -6.05 -40.94
CA ALA A 2 -6.31 -6.46 -41.08
C ALA A 2 -6.00 -7.56 -40.04
N ASP A 3 -5.64 -8.74 -40.54
CA ASP A 3 -5.11 -9.83 -39.74
C ASP A 3 -3.60 -9.60 -39.59
N TYR A 4 -3.16 -9.13 -38.43
CA TYR A 4 -1.78 -8.68 -38.21
C TYR A 4 -0.77 -9.81 -37.95
N GLY A 5 -1.15 -11.08 -38.16
CA GLY A 5 -0.22 -12.22 -38.10
C GLY A 5 0.49 -12.40 -36.75
N LEU A 6 0.02 -11.74 -35.69
CA LEU A 6 0.58 -11.85 -34.35
C LEU A 6 0.24 -13.22 -33.78
N THR A 7 1.28 -14.02 -33.52
CA THR A 7 1.17 -15.32 -32.87
C THR A 7 1.42 -15.18 -31.38
N LEU A 8 0.99 -16.18 -30.59
CA LEU A 8 1.22 -16.21 -29.15
C LEU A 8 2.72 -16.14 -28.79
N GLU A 9 3.58 -16.71 -29.64
CA GLU A 9 5.04 -16.67 -29.49
C GLU A 9 5.60 -15.24 -29.63
N ASP A 10 5.01 -14.40 -30.49
CA ASP A 10 5.43 -12.99 -30.65
C ASP A 10 5.09 -12.17 -29.39
N LEU A 11 3.94 -12.46 -28.77
CA LEU A 11 3.53 -11.83 -27.51
C LEU A 11 4.38 -12.27 -26.31
N ASP A 12 4.80 -13.54 -26.29
CA ASP A 12 5.71 -14.08 -25.28
C ASP A 12 7.13 -13.50 -25.43
N ALA A 13 7.65 -13.43 -26.67
CA ALA A 13 8.93 -12.82 -26.98
C ALA A 13 8.98 -11.31 -26.66
N ALA A 14 7.82 -10.64 -26.72
CA ALA A 14 7.65 -9.24 -26.33
C ALA A 14 7.53 -9.04 -24.80
N ASP A 15 7.63 -10.10 -23.99
CA ASP A 15 7.50 -10.09 -22.52
C ASP A 15 6.21 -9.38 -22.05
N CYS A 16 5.14 -9.50 -22.84
CA CYS A 16 3.86 -8.85 -22.55
C CYS A 16 3.11 -9.50 -21.37
N PHE A 17 3.60 -10.65 -20.89
CA PHE A 17 3.03 -11.41 -19.77
C PHE A 17 3.79 -11.21 -18.46
N ALA A 18 4.43 -10.05 -18.29
CA ALA A 18 5.11 -9.69 -17.06
C ALA A 18 4.22 -10.05 -15.84
N PRO A 19 4.75 -10.80 -14.87
CA PRO A 19 3.97 -11.20 -13.71
C PRO A 19 3.45 -9.94 -12.99
N PRO A 20 2.24 -9.99 -12.40
CA PRO A 20 1.71 -8.84 -11.69
C PRO A 20 2.72 -8.40 -10.62
N PRO A 21 2.90 -7.09 -10.41
CA PRO A 21 3.82 -6.60 -9.38
C PRO A 21 3.42 -7.20 -8.03
N PRO A 22 4.40 -7.50 -7.15
CA PRO A 22 4.11 -8.03 -5.83
C PRO A 22 3.13 -7.10 -5.10
N PRO A 23 2.20 -7.64 -4.29
CA PRO A 23 1.28 -6.82 -3.53
C PRO A 23 2.09 -5.84 -2.67
N PRO A 24 1.64 -4.57 -2.54
CA PRO A 24 2.32 -3.63 -1.66
C PRO A 24 2.37 -4.23 -0.24
N PRO A 25 3.45 -3.99 0.52
CA PRO A 25 3.50 -4.42 1.91
C PRO A 25 2.26 -3.89 2.64
N PRO A 26 1.71 -4.63 3.61
CA PRO A 26 0.53 -4.18 4.35
C PRO A 26 0.83 -2.80 4.92
N ALA A 27 0.09 -1.80 4.46
CA ALA A 27 0.21 -0.45 4.98
C ALA A 27 -0.05 -0.54 6.48
N VAL A 28 0.92 -0.09 7.30
CA VAL A 28 0.74 -0.10 8.74
C VAL A 28 -0.31 0.96 9.05
N CYS A 29 -1.55 0.52 9.24
CA CYS A 29 -2.64 1.36 9.64
C CYS A 29 -2.51 1.63 11.14
N TYR A 30 -2.59 2.89 11.53
CA TYR A 30 -2.72 3.33 12.90
C TYR A 30 -4.14 3.87 13.09
N GLY A 31 -4.77 3.65 14.23
CA GLY A 31 -6.13 4.05 14.54
C GLY A 31 -6.24 4.43 16.02
N ASN A 32 -7.01 5.46 16.34
CA ASN A 32 -7.28 5.88 17.72
C ASN A 32 -8.74 5.62 18.12
N ALA A 33 -9.05 5.83 19.41
CA ALA A 33 -10.40 5.65 19.96
C ALA A 33 -11.46 6.61 19.37
N ASP A 34 -11.02 7.75 18.84
CA ASP A 34 -11.88 8.73 18.16
C ASP A 34 -12.24 8.31 16.71
N GLY A 35 -11.75 7.15 16.24
CA GLY A 35 -11.99 6.66 14.88
C GLY A 35 -11.11 7.31 13.80
N LEU A 36 -10.09 8.06 14.20
CA LEU A 36 -9.08 8.60 13.28
C LEU A 36 -8.08 7.52 12.93
N THR A 37 -7.80 7.36 11.63
CA THR A 37 -6.82 6.39 11.13
C THR A 37 -5.74 7.05 10.28
N TRP A 38 -4.52 6.52 10.35
CA TRP A 38 -3.36 6.97 9.57
C TRP A 38 -2.60 5.77 8.99
N GLY A 39 -2.45 5.71 7.67
CA GLY A 39 -1.82 4.56 6.98
C GLY A 39 -0.30 4.50 7.03
N GLY A 40 0.35 5.25 7.94
CA GLY A 40 1.82 5.32 8.03
C GLY A 40 2.51 6.07 6.87
N GLN A 41 1.74 6.61 5.92
CA GLN A 41 2.25 7.38 4.79
C GLN A 41 2.08 8.89 5.03
N GLY A 42 3.10 9.67 4.72
CA GLY A 42 3.04 11.14 4.80
C GLY A 42 3.33 11.69 6.20
N GLU A 43 2.82 12.88 6.50
CA GLU A 43 3.06 13.53 7.78
C GLU A 43 2.26 12.86 8.91
N MET A 44 2.94 12.61 10.03
CA MET A 44 2.29 12.07 11.23
C MET A 44 1.22 13.05 11.74
N PRO A 45 -0.03 12.60 11.92
CA PRO A 45 -1.13 13.49 12.30
C PRO A 45 -0.98 14.00 13.74
N SER A 46 -1.60 15.15 14.02
CA SER A 46 -1.52 15.82 15.33
C SER A 46 -1.99 14.94 16.49
N TRP A 47 -3.04 14.15 16.30
CA TRP A 47 -3.53 13.22 17.33
C TRP A 47 -2.48 12.17 17.72
N LEU A 48 -1.71 11.66 16.75
CA LEU A 48 -0.70 10.64 17.00
C LEU A 48 0.55 11.27 17.64
N LYS A 49 0.95 12.47 17.18
CA LYS A 49 2.01 13.27 17.83
C LYS A 49 1.67 13.57 19.30
N GLN A 50 0.43 13.98 19.58
CA GLN A 50 -0.03 14.27 20.93
C GLN A 50 -0.05 13.02 21.82
N ALA A 51 -0.52 11.89 21.30
CA ALA A 51 -0.54 10.63 22.03
C ALA A 51 0.88 10.15 22.40
N VAL A 52 1.81 10.23 21.45
CA VAL A 52 3.23 9.89 21.69
C VAL A 52 3.86 10.85 22.70
N ASN A 53 3.57 12.15 22.60
CA ASN A 53 4.04 13.14 23.58
C ASN A 53 3.45 12.91 24.98
N ALA A 54 2.23 12.38 25.07
CA ALA A 54 1.60 11.96 26.32
C ALA A 54 2.18 10.64 26.89
N GLY A 55 3.18 10.03 26.22
CA GLY A 55 3.84 8.80 26.66
C GLY A 55 3.21 7.50 26.15
N GLN A 56 2.22 7.58 25.25
CA GLN A 56 1.69 6.38 24.61
C GLN A 56 2.60 5.90 23.48
N SER A 57 2.67 4.58 23.28
CA SER A 57 3.43 3.99 22.20
C SER A 57 2.62 4.01 20.90
N VAL A 58 3.26 4.38 19.78
CA VAL A 58 2.65 4.35 18.44
C VAL A 58 2.14 2.96 18.05
N GLU A 59 2.74 1.91 18.60
CA GLU A 59 2.31 0.52 18.41
C GLU A 59 0.92 0.22 18.97
N SER A 60 0.48 0.89 20.05
CA SER A 60 -0.89 0.73 20.58
C SER A 60 -1.95 1.24 19.61
N PHE A 61 -1.56 2.12 18.70
CA PHE A 61 -2.46 2.62 17.67
C PHE A 61 -2.45 1.70 16.45
N ARG A 62 -1.57 0.71 16.33
CA ARG A 62 -1.50 -0.14 15.14
C ARG A 62 -2.77 -0.98 14.99
N VAL A 63 -3.49 -0.76 13.90
CA VAL A 63 -4.63 -1.54 13.44
C VAL A 63 -4.10 -2.51 12.39
N GLY A 64 -4.05 -3.78 12.76
CA GLY A 64 -3.60 -4.89 11.91
C GLY A 64 -4.71 -5.43 11.01
#